data_AF-A0A928LFL2-F1
#
_entry.id   AF-A0A928LFL2-F1
#
_cell.length_a   1.000
_cell.length_b   1.000
_cell.length_c   1.000
_cell.angle_alpha   90.00
_cell.angle_beta   90.00
_cell.angle_gamma   90.00
#
_symmetry.space_group_name_H-M   'P 1'
#
loop_
_entity.id
_entity.type
_entity.pdbx_description
1 polymer ?
#
loop_
_entity_poly.entity_id
_entity_poly.type
_entity_poly.pdbx_seq_one_letter_code
_entity_poly.pdbx_strand_id
1 'polypeptide(L)' 'MLHHMKLKESPFIKIRNGSKTIELRLNDEKRQQVQVGDFIEFSLLDNPTEKIQTRVTA' A
#
# COMPACT_ATOMS: atom_id res chain seq x y z
N MET A 1 -0.12 4.59 12.80
CA MET A 1 -0.91 3.34 12.66
C MET A 1 -0.29 2.46 11.58
N LEU A 2 -0.43 1.12 11.66
CA LEU A 2 -0.04 0.21 10.57
C LEU A 2 -1.28 -0.40 9.91
N HIS A 3 -1.47 -0.10 8.63
CA HIS A 3 -2.59 -0.59 7.82
C HIS A 3 -2.15 -1.74 6.93
N HIS A 4 -2.99 -2.76 6.78
CA HIS A 4 -2.69 -3.92 5.93
C HIS A 4 -3.58 -3.93 4.69
N MET A 5 -2.95 -4.03 3.52
CA MET A 5 -3.60 -4.01 2.22
C MET A 5 -2.95 -5.01 1.26
N LYS A 6 -3.68 -5.39 0.21
CA LYS A 6 -3.20 -6.31 -0.82
C LYS A 6 -3.04 -5.58 -2.15
N LEU A 7 -2.05 -5.96 -2.92
CA LEU A 7 -1.80 -5.48 -4.27
C LEU A 7 -1.69 -6.65 -5.24
N LYS A 8 -2.09 -6.40 -6.50
CA LYS A 8 -1.71 -7.26 -7.62
C LYS A 8 -0.21 -7.11 -7.89
N GLU A 9 0.38 -8.06 -8.61
CA GLU A 9 1.81 -8.09 -8.92
C GLU A 9 2.33 -6.81 -9.58
N SER A 10 1.65 -6.33 -10.63
CA SER A 10 2.10 -5.14 -11.37
C SER A 10 2.26 -3.89 -10.49
N PRO A 11 1.26 -3.43 -9.71
CA PRO A 11 1.45 -2.29 -8.80
C PRO A 11 2.43 -2.58 -7.67
N PHE A 12 2.49 -3.82 -7.16
CA PHE A 12 3.46 -4.21 -6.12
C PHE A 12 4.91 -4.02 -6.59
N ILE A 13 5.24 -4.55 -7.78
CA ILE A 13 6.57 -4.40 -8.38
C ILE A 13 6.88 -2.93 -8.68
N LYS A 14 5.91 -2.16 -9.20
CA LYS A 14 6.13 -0.73 -9.49
C LYS A 14 6.40 0.10 -8.23
N ILE A 15 5.74 -0.20 -7.13
CA ILE A 15 6.01 0.43 -5.83
C ILE A 15 7.39 0.00 -5.32
N ARG A 16 7.70 -1.31 -5.39
CA ARG A 16 9.03 -1.85 -5.01
C ARG A 16 10.16 -1.17 -5.75
N ASN A 17 9.98 -0.93 -7.05
CA ASN A 17 10.97 -0.30 -7.92
C ASN A 17 10.96 1.24 -7.83
N GLY A 18 10.06 1.84 -7.04
CA GLY A 18 9.94 3.29 -6.88
C GLY A 18 9.35 4.04 -8.09
N SER A 19 8.96 3.33 -9.16
CA SER A 19 8.37 3.94 -10.36
C SER A 19 6.90 4.35 -10.18
N LYS A 20 6.24 3.81 -9.15
CA LYS A 20 4.90 4.21 -8.74
C LYS A 20 4.93 4.81 -7.34
N THR A 21 4.76 6.13 -7.29
CA THR A 21 4.75 6.93 -6.06
C THR A 21 3.35 7.27 -5.57
N ILE A 22 2.33 7.18 -6.44
CA ILE A 22 0.93 7.48 -6.13
C ILE A 22 0.08 6.22 -6.27
N GLU A 23 -0.67 5.87 -5.21
CA GLU A 23 -1.63 4.77 -5.17
C GLU A 23 -3.02 5.31 -4.86
N LEU A 24 -3.96 5.19 -5.82
CA LEU A 24 -5.33 5.66 -5.70
C LEU A 24 -6.25 4.53 -5.22
N ARG A 25 -7.14 4.82 -4.28
CA ARG A 25 -8.18 3.90 -3.79
C ARG A 25 -9.52 4.60 -3.58
N LEU A 26 -10.59 3.80 -3.55
CA LEU A 26 -11.90 4.25 -3.11
C LEU A 26 -11.81 4.74 -1.66
N ASN A 27 -12.46 5.86 -1.35
CA ASN A 27 -12.52 6.43 0.00
C ASN A 27 -13.56 5.71 0.88
N ASP A 28 -13.43 4.38 0.99
CA ASP A 28 -14.26 3.55 1.87
C ASP A 28 -13.92 3.77 3.36
N GLU A 29 -14.78 3.30 4.27
CA GLU A 29 -14.63 3.49 5.73
C GLU A 29 -13.26 3.03 6.26
N LYS A 30 -12.64 2.02 5.62
CA LYS A 30 -11.30 1.55 5.98
C LYS A 30 -10.22 2.53 5.53
N ARG A 31 -10.39 3.18 4.37
CA ARG A 31 -9.39 4.10 3.77
C ARG A 31 -9.52 5.51 4.33
N GLN A 32 -10.70 5.89 4.81
CA GLN A 32 -10.92 7.11 5.57
C GLN A 32 -10.13 7.15 6.90
N GLN A 33 -9.72 5.99 7.42
CA GLN A 33 -8.91 5.90 8.66
C GLN A 33 -7.41 6.12 8.41
N VAL A 34 -6.96 6.20 7.16
CA VAL A 34 -5.54 6.38 6.83
C VAL A 34 -5.17 7.85 6.96
N GLN A 35 -4.14 8.16 7.74
CA GLN A 35 -3.65 9.52 7.95
C GLN A 35 -2.19 9.70 7.46
N VAL A 36 -1.81 10.94 7.17
CA VAL A 36 -0.41 11.29 6.86
C VAL A 36 0.48 10.89 8.03
N GLY A 37 1.59 10.21 7.74
CA GLY A 37 2.51 9.67 8.76
C GLY A 37 2.22 8.22 9.15
N ASP A 38 1.08 7.65 8.77
CA ASP A 38 0.81 6.22 8.95
C ASP A 38 1.70 5.35 8.06
N PHE A 39 1.78 4.07 8.41
CA PHE A 39 2.41 3.04 7.59
C PHE A 39 1.37 2.14 6.95
N ILE A 40 1.63 1.71 5.72
CA ILE A 40 0.85 0.70 5.02
C ILE A 40 1.78 -0.45 4.64
N GLU A 41 1.44 -1.66 5.08
CA GLU A 41 2.03 -2.89 4.59
C GLU A 41 1.19 -3.42 3.42
N PHE A 42 1.78 -3.44 2.23
CA PHE A 42 1.24 -4.12 1.06
C PHE A 42 1.77 -5.54 1.01
N SER A 43 0.86 -6.50 0.88
CA SER A 43 1.19 -7.88 0.53
C SER A 43 0.82 -8.18 -0.92
N LEU A 44 1.63 -9.00 -1.59
CA LEU A 44 1.28 -9.51 -2.90
C LEU A 44 0.10 -10.48 -2.78
N LEU A 45 -0.93 -10.30 -3.61
CA LEU A 45 -2.18 -11.07 -3.54
C LEU A 45 -1.93 -12.58 -3.69
N ASP A 46 -1.08 -12.95 -4.64
CA ASP A 46 -0.77 -14.34 -4.99
C ASP A 46 0.36 -14.94 -4.14
N ASN A 47 1.18 -14.10 -3.51
CA ASN A 47 2.24 -14.52 -2.60
C ASN A 47 2.32 -13.62 -1.35
N PRO A 48 1.53 -13.92 -0.29
CA PRO A 48 1.46 -13.08 0.91
C PRO A 48 2.77 -12.97 1.72
N THR A 49 3.79 -13.78 1.40
CA THR A 49 5.12 -13.68 2.01
C THR A 49 5.88 -12.45 1.53
N GLU A 50 5.60 -11.99 0.30
CA GLU A 50 6.17 -10.77 -0.24
C GLU A 50 5.40 -9.55 0.25
N LYS A 51 6.11 -8.69 0.97
CA LYS A 51 5.55 -7.52 1.64
C LYS A 51 6.41 -6.30 1.41
N ILE A 52 5.76 -5.15 1.28
CA ILE A 52 6.40 -3.84 1.19
C ILE A 52 5.70 -2.91 2.16
N GLN A 53 6.48 -2.28 3.03
CA GLN A 53 5.99 -1.25 3.93
C GLN A 53 6.30 0.14 3.34
N THR A 54 5.31 1.02 3.32
CA THR A 54 5.49 2.42 2.90
C THR A 54 4.88 3.36 3.94
N ARG A 55 5.36 4.60 3.97
CA ARG A 55 4.81 5.67 4.82
C ARG A 55 3.90 6.56 3.99
N VAL A 56 2.75 6.91 4.54
CA VAL A 56 1.82 7.87 3.92
C VAL A 56 2.41 9.27 4.02
N THR A 57 2.61 9.91 2.88
CA THR A 57 3.08 11.29 2.75
C THR A 57 2.00 12.16 2.11
N ALA A 58 2.01 13.45 2.42
CA ALA A 58 1.16 14.45 1.78
C ALA A 58 1.60 14.72 0.34
#